data_AF-A0A2E1DJC2-F1
#
_entry.id   AF-A0A2E1DJC2-F1
#
_cell.length_a   1.000
_cell.length_b   1.000
_cell.length_c   1.000
_cell.angle_alpha   90.00
_cell.angle_beta   90.00
_cell.angle_gamma   90.00
#
_symmetry.space_group_name_H-M   'P 1'
#
loop_
_entity.id
_entity.type
_entity.pdbx_description
1 polymer ?
#
loop_
_entity_poly.entity_id
_entity_poly.type
_entity_poly.pdbx_seq_one_letter_code
_entity_poly.pdbx_strand_id
1 'polypeptide(L)' 'MEMLNFILAGTIEPGDFTGFTFFIGSVSMLAATVWFLMQHGQVDKKFKDSMLVAALITGIAAVHYFYMREQW' A
#
# COMPACT_ATOMS: atom_id res chain seq x y z
N MET A 1 -18.15 4.82 -14.17
CA MET A 1 -17.05 5.80 -14.22
C MET A 1 -16.26 5.86 -12.91
N GLU A 2 -16.89 5.62 -11.75
CA GLU A 2 -16.21 5.53 -10.43
C GLU A 2 -15.03 4.54 -10.36
N MET A 3 -15.16 3.34 -10.95
CA MET A 3 -14.12 2.30 -10.92
C MET A 3 -12.83 2.68 -11.69
N LEU A 4 -12.90 3.64 -12.61
CA LEU A 4 -11.72 4.13 -13.33
C LEU A 4 -10.95 5.17 -12.49
N ASN A 5 -11.65 6.00 -11.70
CA ASN A 5 -11.02 6.92 -10.73
C ASN A 5 -10.35 6.21 -9.56
N PHE A 6 -10.79 4.98 -9.26
CA PHE A 6 -10.15 4.10 -8.29
C PHE A 6 -8.72 3.68 -8.69
N ILE A 7 -8.47 3.52 -9.99
CA ILE A 7 -7.15 3.11 -10.54
C ILE A 7 -6.34 4.33 -10.96
N LEU A 8 -6.97 5.30 -11.60
CA LEU A 8 -6.38 6.55 -12.03
C LEU A 8 -6.60 7.58 -10.93
N ALA A 9 -5.63 7.65 -10.01
CA ALA A 9 -5.48 8.67 -8.98
C ALA A 9 -6.38 9.88 -9.24
N GLY A 10 -7.48 10.00 -8.48
CA GLY A 10 -8.36 11.16 -8.51
C GLY A 10 -7.50 12.43 -8.58
N THR A 11 -7.81 13.27 -9.57
CA THR A 11 -7.05 14.44 -10.02
C THR A 11 -6.15 14.99 -8.92
N ILE A 12 -4.85 14.68 -8.99
CA ILE A 12 -3.87 15.28 -8.09
C ILE A 12 -3.76 16.73 -8.54
N GLU A 13 -4.37 17.65 -7.79
CA GLU A 13 -4.26 19.06 -8.10
C GLU A 13 -2.79 19.52 -7.96
N PRO A 14 -2.27 20.31 -8.91
CA PRO A 14 -0.94 20.88 -8.80
C PRO A 14 -0.86 21.78 -7.55
N GLY A 15 -0.21 21.28 -6.49
CA GLY A 15 -0.08 21.97 -5.19
C GLY A 15 -0.45 21.12 -3.98
N ASP A 16 -1.15 20.00 -4.16
CA ASP A 16 -1.48 19.08 -3.06
C ASP A 16 -0.37 18.04 -2.82
N PHE A 17 0.65 18.45 -2.06
CA PHE A 17 1.74 17.58 -1.63
C PHE A 17 1.27 16.49 -0.65
N THR A 18 0.20 16.74 0.10
CA THR A 18 -0.31 15.80 1.09
C THR A 18 -1.00 14.63 0.40
N GLY A 19 -1.92 14.89 -0.54
CA GLY A 19 -2.55 13.84 -1.34
C GLY A 19 -1.56 13.03 -2.19
N PHE A 20 -0.50 13.67 -2.71
CA PHE A 20 0.57 12.97 -3.41
C PHE A 20 1.36 12.01 -2.50
N THR A 21 1.70 12.44 -1.27
CA THR A 21 2.42 11.58 -0.32
C THR A 21 1.57 10.41 0.16
N PHE A 22 0.27 10.61 0.36
CA PHE A 22 -0.67 9.52 0.66
C PHE A 22 -0.78 8.52 -0.51
N PHE A 23 -0.84 9.01 -1.75
CA PHE A 23 -0.89 8.14 -2.93
C PHE A 23 0.37 7.30 -3.10
N ILE A 24 1.56 7.93 -3.09
CA ILE A 24 2.80 7.17 -3.26
C ILE A 24 3.05 6.23 -2.08
N GLY A 25 2.66 6.63 -0.87
CA GLY A 25 2.70 5.79 0.33
C GLY A 25 1.81 4.55 0.19
N SER A 26 0.55 4.71 -0.21
CA SER A 26 -0.38 3.58 -0.34
C SER A 26 0.07 2.58 -1.42
N VAL A 27 0.53 3.06 -2.58
CA VAL A 27 1.10 2.22 -3.64
C VAL A 27 2.36 1.50 -3.18
N SER A 28 3.24 2.17 -2.45
CA SER A 28 4.48 1.57 -1.93
C SER A 28 4.20 0.47 -0.91
N MET A 29 3.23 0.66 -0.02
CA MET A 29 2.83 -0.35 0.97
C MET A 29 2.17 -1.56 0.31
N LEU A 30 1.38 -1.35 -0.74
CA LEU A 30 0.78 -2.44 -1.51
C LEU A 30 1.87 -3.26 -2.24
N ALA A 31 2.84 -2.59 -2.87
CA ALA A 31 3.98 -3.26 -3.51
C ALA A 31 4.81 -4.05 -2.48
N ALA A 32 5.07 -3.47 -1.30
CA ALA A 32 5.80 -4.14 -0.22
C ALA A 32 5.05 -5.38 0.28
N THR A 33 3.72 -5.30 0.43
CA THR A 33 2.88 -6.45 0.83
C THR A 33 3.06 -7.62 -0.12
N VAL A 34 2.95 -7.37 -1.42
CA VAL A 34 3.13 -8.39 -2.46
C VAL A 34 4.55 -8.97 -2.41
N TRP A 35 5.56 -8.12 -2.25
CA TRP A 35 6.95 -8.55 -2.15
C TRP A 35 7.19 -9.45 -0.92
N PHE A 36 6.70 -9.08 0.27
CA PHE A 36 6.85 -9.89 1.49
C PHE A 36 6.17 -11.27 1.35
N LEU A 37 5.00 -11.33 0.70
CA LEU A 37 4.33 -12.61 0.43
C LEU A 37 5.10 -13.48 -0.57
N MET A 38 5.72 -12.88 -1.60
CA MET A 38 6.59 -13.62 -2.53
C MET A 38 7.87 -14.11 -1.82
N GLN A 39 8.48 -13.25 -0.99
CA GLN A 39 9.74 -13.54 -0.31
C GLN A 39 9.56 -14.56 0.84
N HIS A 40 8.36 -14.71 1.38
CA HIS A 40 8.01 -15.73 2.38
C HIS A 40 8.42 -17.16 1.96
N GLY A 41 8.34 -17.48 0.66
CA GLY A 41 8.75 -18.78 0.12
C GLY A 41 10.26 -18.99 0.05
N GLN A 42 11.04 -17.90 0.00
CA GLN A 42 12.48 -17.90 -0.27
C GLN A 42 13.34 -17.74 0.99
N VAL A 43 12.76 -17.32 2.12
CA VAL A 43 13.49 -17.17 3.39
C VAL A 43 13.55 -18.46 4.20
N ASP A 44 14.55 -18.54 5.08
CA ASP A 44 14.67 -19.62 6.07
C ASP A 44 13.40 -19.76 6.91
N LYS A 45 13.08 -21.01 7.31
CA LYS A 45 11.89 -21.33 8.11
C LYS A 45 11.74 -20.46 9.38
N LYS A 46 12.84 -20.10 10.04
CA LYS A 46 12.85 -19.28 11.25
C LYS A 46 12.31 -17.85 11.06
N PHE A 47 12.29 -17.33 9.82
CA PHE A 47 11.88 -15.95 9.52
C PHE A 47 10.56 -15.88 8.76
N LYS A 48 9.94 -17.03 8.44
CA LYS A 48 8.70 -17.08 7.67
C LYS A 48 7.56 -16.37 8.39
N ASP A 49 7.40 -16.62 9.69
CA ASP A 49 6.37 -15.96 10.49
C ASP A 49 6.57 -14.43 10.51
N SER A 50 7.82 -13.98 10.62
CA SER A 50 8.14 -12.54 10.57
C SER A 50 7.80 -11.91 9.21
N MET A 51 8.05 -12.62 8.09
CA MET A 51 7.66 -12.14 6.75
C MET A 51 6.14 -12.09 6.58
N LEU A 52 5.41 -13.06 7.13
CA LEU A 52 3.95 -13.07 7.12
C LEU A 52 3.37 -11.91 7.92
N VAL A 53 3.91 -11.63 9.11
CA VAL A 53 3.50 -10.49 9.93
C VAL A 53 3.81 -9.17 9.21
N ALA A 54 4.98 -9.05 8.57
CA ALA A 54 5.33 -7.86 7.78
C ALA A 54 4.35 -7.62 6.62
N ALA A 55 3.98 -8.67 5.90
CA ALA A 55 2.97 -8.60 4.84
C ALA A 55 1.59 -8.16 5.38
N LEU A 56 1.16 -8.69 6.52
CA LEU A 56 -0.11 -8.31 7.15
C LEU A 56 -0.13 -6.83 7.55
N ILE A 57 0.92 -6.35 8.22
CA ILE A 57 1.02 -4.96 8.67
C ILE A 57 1.02 -4.01 7.48
N THR A 58 1.83 -4.29 6.45
CA THR A 58 1.91 -3.46 5.25
C THR A 58 0.63 -3.48 4.43
N GLY A 59 -0.08 -4.61 4.38
CA GLY A 59 -1.36 -4.72 3.70
C GLY A 59 -2.47 -3.92 4.39
N ILE A 60 -2.57 -4.01 5.73
CA ILE A 60 -3.53 -3.23 6.52
C ILE A 60 -3.24 -1.73 6.37
N ALA A 61 -1.96 -1.34 6.41
CA ALA A 61 -1.54 0.04 6.26
C ALA A 61 -1.87 0.60 4.87
N ALA A 62 -1.69 -0.19 3.80
CA ALA A 62 -2.07 0.20 2.44
C ALA A 62 -3.55 0.58 2.37
N VAL A 63 -4.45 -0.28 2.88
CA VAL A 63 -5.90 -0.01 2.91
C VAL A 63 -6.22 1.23 3.74
N HIS A 64 -5.60 1.39 4.91
CA HIS A 64 -5.83 2.57 5.76
C HIS A 64 -5.38 3.87 5.09
N TYR A 65 -4.25 3.86 4.38
CA TYR A 65 -3.76 5.05 3.67
C TYR A 65 -4.65 5.42 2.49
N PHE A 66 -5.26 4.45 1.81
CA PHE A 66 -6.28 4.74 0.80
C PHE A 66 -7.53 5.39 1.41
N TYR A 67 -8.01 4.91 2.57
CA TYR A 67 -9.14 5.53 3.25
C TYR A 67 -8.80 6.94 3.76
N MET A 68 -7.63 7.12 4.37
CA MET A 68 -7.19 8.44 4.86
C MET A 68 -7.04 9.46 3.74
N ARG A 69 -6.68 9.02 2.52
CA ARG A 69 -6.64 9.90 1.34
C ARG A 69 -8.02 10.44 0.95
N GLU A 70 -9.08 9.65 1.08
CA GLU A 70 -10.45 10.08 0.74
C GLU A 70 -11.08 10.98 1.79
N GLN A 71 -10.57 10.94 3.03
CA GLN A 71 -11.05 11.74 4.17
C GLN A 71 -10.25 13.02 4.40
N TRP A 72 -9.13 13.20 3.70
CA TRP A 72 -8.27 14.40 3.75
C TRP A 72 -8.64 15.35 2.61
#